data_AF-A0A6J0E5X7-F1
#
_entry.id   AF-A0A6J0E5X7-F1
#
_cell.length_a   1.000
_cell.length_b   1.000
_cell.length_c   1.000
_cell.angle_alpha   90.00
_cell.angle_beta   90.00
_cell.angle_gamma   90.00
#
_symmetry.space_group_name_H-M   'P 1'
#
loop_
_entity.id
_entity.type
_entity.pdbx_description
1 polymer ?
#
loop_
_entity_poly.entity_id
_entity_poly.type
_entity_poly.pdbx_seq_one_letter_code
_entity_poly.pdbx_strand_id
1 'polypeptide(L)'
;MPMSVLEKYQEASGQFIHQAVGIIEAVLEKFGTYEHFEAATGGQLLTKCQIWSIVRKYMQKEGCVGEVVVQLSEDLLSQAVMMVENSRPTLAINLTGARQYWLEGMLRHEIGTHYLRGVNNARQPWHSTEGRLQYGLRPANPTEEGLASLHSVLFRKQPFLWRAALLYYTIHQAARMSFRQLFQDLAQYVQDEAVRWEYCVRAKRGQTDTSQPGCFSKDQVYLDGIVRILRHRQTIDFPLLTSLGKVSYEDVDQLKPHGILDNTRVPHFMKDLGRYRQQLEHIMTTNRLDEAELGRLLPD
;
A
#
# COMPACT_ATOMS: atom_id res chain seq x y z
N MET A 1 -14.54 14.38 -10.64
CA MET A 1 -13.60 13.42 -11.27
C MET A 1 -14.03 13.19 -12.71
N PRO A 2 -13.11 12.93 -13.66
CA PRO A 2 -13.50 12.56 -15.03
C PRO A 2 -14.33 11.28 -15.04
N MET A 3 -15.36 11.21 -15.90
CA MET A 3 -16.26 10.04 -16.00
C MET A 3 -15.51 8.73 -16.27
N SER A 4 -14.51 8.77 -17.16
CA SER A 4 -13.67 7.61 -17.48
C SER A 4 -12.93 7.02 -16.27
N VAL A 5 -12.61 7.84 -15.27
CA VAL A 5 -11.99 7.37 -14.02
C VAL A 5 -13.02 6.67 -13.14
N LEU A 6 -14.26 7.17 -13.10
CA LEU A 6 -15.34 6.55 -12.33
C LEU A 6 -15.74 5.20 -12.94
N GLU A 7 -15.91 5.13 -14.25
CA GLU A 7 -16.23 3.89 -14.98
C GLU A 7 -15.16 2.81 -14.75
N LYS A 8 -13.88 3.19 -14.76
CA LYS A 8 -12.77 2.26 -14.49
C LYS A 8 -12.85 1.61 -13.10
N TYR A 9 -13.36 2.32 -12.10
CA TYR A 9 -13.36 1.87 -10.70
C TYR A 9 -14.77 1.66 -10.15
N GLN A 10 -15.77 1.45 -11.01
CA GLN A 10 -17.16 1.30 -10.55
C GLN A 10 -17.46 -0.09 -9.98
N GLU A 11 -16.69 -1.11 -10.37
CA GLU A 11 -16.90 -2.50 -9.98
C GLU A 11 -15.97 -2.92 -8.85
N ALA A 12 -16.55 -3.53 -7.82
CA ALA A 12 -15.79 -4.14 -6.72
C ALA A 12 -15.50 -5.61 -7.04
N SER A 13 -14.28 -6.05 -6.76
CA SER A 13 -13.91 -7.46 -6.76
C SER A 13 -14.29 -8.13 -5.45
N GLY A 14 -14.77 -9.37 -5.52
CA GLY A 14 -14.98 -10.25 -4.36
C GLY A 14 -13.86 -11.28 -4.16
N GLN A 15 -12.84 -11.31 -5.03
CA GLN A 15 -11.85 -12.40 -5.11
C GLN A 15 -11.14 -12.68 -3.78
N PHE A 16 -10.82 -11.63 -3.01
CA PHE A 16 -10.06 -11.73 -1.75
C PHE A 16 -10.89 -11.35 -0.52
N ILE A 17 -12.21 -11.44 -0.60
CA ILE A 17 -13.08 -11.06 0.53
C ILE A 17 -12.85 -11.96 1.75
N HIS A 18 -12.59 -13.25 1.53
CA HIS A 18 -12.31 -14.21 2.61
C HIS A 18 -11.02 -13.84 3.35
N GLN A 19 -9.95 -13.51 2.60
CA GLN A 19 -8.69 -13.06 3.19
C GLN A 19 -8.86 -11.72 3.93
N ALA A 20 -9.63 -10.78 3.37
CA ALA A 20 -9.91 -9.51 4.03
C ALA A 20 -10.61 -9.71 5.38
N VAL A 21 -11.69 -10.51 5.42
CA VAL A 21 -12.43 -10.79 6.66
C VAL A 21 -11.55 -11.53 7.66
N GLY A 22 -10.81 -12.56 7.23
CA GLY A 22 -9.91 -13.30 8.12
C GLY A 22 -8.82 -12.44 8.77
N ILE A 23 -8.27 -11.45 8.03
CA ILE A 23 -7.31 -10.48 8.59
C ILE A 23 -7.98 -9.57 9.63
N ILE A 24 -9.19 -9.07 9.35
CA ILE A 24 -9.96 -8.22 10.27
C ILE A 24 -10.24 -8.99 11.56
N GLU A 25 -10.77 -10.22 11.44
CA GLU A 25 -11.07 -11.09 12.57
C GLU A 25 -9.82 -11.43 13.39
N ALA A 26 -8.68 -11.72 12.76
CA ALA A 26 -7.43 -12.00 13.46
C ALA A 26 -6.95 -10.80 14.32
N VAL A 27 -7.20 -9.57 13.86
CA VAL A 27 -6.93 -8.36 14.66
C VAL A 27 -7.92 -8.25 15.81
N LEU A 28 -9.22 -8.41 15.55
CA LEU A 28 -10.25 -8.27 16.58
C LEU A 28 -10.16 -9.35 17.66
N GLU A 29 -9.80 -10.58 17.30
CA GLU A 29 -9.56 -11.66 18.28
C GLU A 29 -8.41 -11.30 19.23
N LYS A 30 -7.39 -10.57 18.75
CA LYS A 30 -6.21 -10.23 19.53
C LYS A 30 -6.35 -8.94 20.34
N PHE A 31 -7.03 -7.94 19.79
CA PHE A 31 -7.09 -6.59 20.38
C PHE A 31 -8.49 -6.16 20.82
N GLY A 32 -9.53 -6.93 20.47
CA GLY A 32 -10.93 -6.62 20.72
C GLY A 32 -11.50 -5.58 19.76
N THR A 33 -10.80 -4.46 19.54
CA THR A 33 -11.26 -3.36 18.68
C THR A 33 -10.13 -2.81 17.81
N TYR A 34 -10.49 -2.07 16.75
CA TYR A 34 -9.54 -1.30 15.96
C TYR A 34 -8.74 -0.32 16.81
N GLU A 35 -9.40 0.39 17.73
CA GLU A 35 -8.79 1.46 18.52
C GLU A 35 -7.72 0.90 19.47
N HIS A 36 -7.96 -0.27 20.06
CA HIS A 36 -6.95 -0.97 20.84
C HIS A 36 -5.78 -1.44 19.97
N PHE A 37 -6.05 -1.95 18.76
CA PHE A 37 -5.00 -2.31 17.80
C PHE A 37 -4.14 -1.10 17.41
N GLU A 38 -4.77 0.02 17.09
CA GLU A 38 -4.09 1.27 16.75
C GLU A 38 -3.26 1.80 17.92
N ALA A 39 -3.83 1.85 19.13
CA ALA A 39 -3.11 2.30 20.32
C ALA A 39 -1.90 1.40 20.63
N ALA A 40 -2.09 0.07 20.58
CA ALA A 40 -1.05 -0.90 20.92
C ALA A 40 0.07 -0.99 19.89
N THR A 41 -0.23 -0.77 18.60
CA THR A 41 0.75 -0.97 17.52
C THR A 41 1.25 0.32 16.88
N GLY A 42 0.52 1.43 17.00
CA GLY A 42 0.90 2.75 16.50
C GLY A 42 1.80 3.52 17.47
N GLY A 43 1.59 3.35 18.77
CA GLY A 43 2.26 4.15 19.78
C GLY A 43 1.73 5.59 19.81
N GLN A 44 2.52 6.48 20.41
CA GLN A 44 2.12 7.87 20.62
C GLN A 44 2.11 8.67 19.32
N LEU A 45 1.26 9.71 19.27
CA LEU A 45 1.31 10.71 18.21
C LEU A 45 2.63 11.50 18.30
N LEU A 46 3.20 11.79 17.15
CA LEU A 46 4.49 12.47 17.04
C LEU A 46 4.31 13.98 16.89
N THR A 47 5.19 14.74 17.54
CA THR A 47 5.34 16.18 17.31
C THR A 47 6.00 16.44 15.95
N LYS A 48 5.80 17.66 15.41
CA LYS A 48 6.46 18.12 14.18
C LYS A 48 7.98 17.88 14.21
N CYS A 49 8.64 18.21 15.32
CA CYS A 49 10.09 18.02 15.48
C CYS A 49 10.50 16.54 15.41
N GLN A 50 9.75 15.64 16.04
CA GLN A 50 10.03 14.19 15.99
C GLN A 50 9.84 13.64 14.57
N ILE A 51 8.76 14.05 13.88
CA ILE A 51 8.52 13.64 12.48
C ILE A 51 9.69 14.06 11.62
N TRP A 52 10.10 15.34 11.69
CA TRP A 52 11.24 15.86 10.93
C TRP A 52 12.54 15.12 11.20
N SER A 53 12.81 14.78 12.47
CA SER A 53 14.00 14.01 12.86
C SER A 53 14.00 12.61 12.23
N ILE A 54 12.88 11.90 12.31
CA ILE A 54 12.72 10.55 11.75
C ILE A 54 12.84 10.57 10.23
N VAL A 55 12.14 11.50 9.56
CA VAL A 55 12.17 11.63 8.10
C VAL A 55 13.59 11.93 7.61
N ARG A 56 14.28 12.88 8.23
CA ARG A 56 15.66 13.23 7.87
C ARG A 56 16.59 12.03 8.02
N LYS A 57 16.48 11.29 9.13
CA LYS A 57 17.28 10.09 9.37
C LYS A 57 16.98 9.01 8.33
N TYR A 58 15.72 8.82 7.95
CA TYR A 58 15.33 7.87 6.91
C TYR A 58 15.92 8.25 5.55
N MET A 59 15.79 9.50 5.13
CA MET A 59 16.35 9.99 3.87
C MET A 59 17.88 9.89 3.83
N GLN A 60 18.56 10.08 4.97
CA GLN A 60 20.00 9.85 5.08
C GLN A 60 20.35 8.37 4.84
N LYS A 61 19.60 7.42 5.40
CA LYS A 61 19.82 5.98 5.15
C LYS A 61 19.64 5.60 3.68
N GLU A 62 18.66 6.21 3.01
CA GLU A 62 18.40 5.95 1.58
C GLU A 62 19.27 6.79 0.63
N GLY A 63 20.06 7.72 1.15
CA GLY A 63 20.92 8.59 0.34
C GLY A 63 20.16 9.60 -0.53
N CYS A 64 18.95 10.01 -0.14
CA CYS A 64 18.08 10.91 -0.93
C CYS A 64 17.81 12.26 -0.25
N VAL A 65 18.66 12.67 0.70
CA VAL A 65 18.54 13.98 1.38
C VAL A 65 18.58 15.11 0.35
N GLY A 66 17.56 15.97 0.39
CA GLY A 66 17.44 17.11 -0.53
C GLY A 66 16.81 16.79 -1.88
N GLU A 67 16.59 15.50 -2.20
CA GLU A 67 15.94 15.09 -3.45
C GLU A 67 14.40 15.08 -3.33
N VAL A 68 13.87 14.87 -2.12
CA VAL A 68 12.43 14.87 -1.81
C VAL A 68 12.12 16.03 -0.87
N VAL A 69 11.16 16.88 -1.25
CA VAL A 69 10.60 17.92 -0.38
C VAL A 69 9.61 17.27 0.57
N VAL A 70 9.64 17.64 1.84
CA VAL A 70 8.71 17.10 2.84
C VAL A 70 7.81 18.22 3.34
N GLN A 71 6.52 17.96 3.38
CA GLN A 71 5.51 18.88 3.89
C GLN A 71 4.66 18.17 4.94
N LEU A 72 4.27 18.90 5.99
CA LEU A 72 3.35 18.39 7.00
C LEU A 72 2.01 19.10 6.80
N SER A 73 0.92 18.33 6.71
CA SER A 73 -0.43 18.82 6.49
C SER A 73 -1.39 18.20 7.50
N GLU A 74 -2.45 18.92 7.86
CA GLU A 74 -3.54 18.41 8.71
C GLU A 74 -4.77 18.00 7.86
N ASP A 75 -4.76 18.31 6.55
CA ASP A 75 -5.91 18.20 5.65
C ASP A 75 -5.89 16.93 4.76
N LEU A 76 -4.91 16.05 4.96
CA LEU A 76 -4.76 14.84 4.16
C LEU A 76 -5.68 13.72 4.64
N LEU A 77 -6.52 13.21 3.75
CA LEU A 77 -7.31 11.98 3.99
C LEU A 77 -6.46 10.69 4.00
N SER A 78 -5.20 10.75 3.58
CA SER A 78 -4.24 9.63 3.67
C SER A 78 -3.18 9.94 4.71
N GLN A 79 -2.51 8.90 5.22
CA GLN A 79 -1.39 9.09 6.15
C GLN A 79 -0.23 9.87 5.51
N ALA A 80 -0.01 9.66 4.22
CA ALA A 80 0.90 10.45 3.41
C ALA A 80 0.52 10.33 1.93
N VAL A 81 1.18 11.12 1.10
CA VAL A 81 1.14 10.99 -0.36
C VAL A 81 2.45 11.51 -0.97
N MET A 82 3.02 10.75 -1.89
CA MET A 82 4.09 11.21 -2.78
C MET A 82 3.49 11.83 -4.05
N MET A 83 3.87 13.08 -4.33
CA MET A 83 3.45 13.84 -5.50
C MET A 83 4.67 14.43 -6.21
N VAL A 84 4.48 14.94 -7.43
CA VAL A 84 5.49 15.77 -8.10
C VAL A 84 4.93 17.18 -8.22
N GLU A 85 5.49 18.12 -7.46
CA GLU A 85 5.12 19.53 -7.48
C GLU A 85 6.28 20.34 -8.04
N ASN A 86 6.03 21.17 -9.07
CA ASN A 86 7.06 21.99 -9.70
C ASN A 86 8.31 21.19 -10.11
N SER A 87 8.11 20.00 -10.70
CA SER A 87 9.16 19.04 -11.08
C SER A 87 10.00 18.51 -9.92
N ARG A 88 9.54 18.67 -8.67
CA ARG A 88 10.20 18.13 -7.48
C ARG A 88 9.30 17.07 -6.82
N PRO A 89 9.87 15.91 -6.46
CA PRO A 89 9.18 14.95 -5.61
C PRO A 89 8.85 15.60 -4.26
N THR A 90 7.58 15.61 -3.88
CA THR A 90 7.06 16.16 -2.63
C THR A 90 6.32 15.08 -1.87
N LEU A 91 6.77 14.77 -0.65
CA LEU A 91 6.11 13.92 0.32
C LEU A 91 5.30 14.80 1.28
N ALA A 92 3.97 14.73 1.17
CA ALA A 92 3.08 15.34 2.15
C ALA A 92 2.68 14.29 3.20
N ILE A 93 2.86 14.60 4.49
CA ILE A 93 2.58 13.70 5.62
C ILE A 93 1.43 14.28 6.44
N ASN A 94 0.46 13.44 6.78
CA ASN A 94 -0.61 13.83 7.69
C ASN A 94 -0.07 13.91 9.13
N LEU A 95 -0.12 15.11 9.70
CA LEU A 95 0.34 15.39 11.05
C LEU A 95 -0.50 14.66 12.11
N THR A 96 -1.82 14.58 11.93
CA THR A 96 -2.75 14.00 12.92
C THR A 96 -2.68 12.48 12.97
N GLY A 97 -2.22 11.84 11.89
CA GLY A 97 -2.05 10.39 11.79
C GLY A 97 -0.63 9.88 12.04
N ALA A 98 0.35 10.75 12.28
CA ALA A 98 1.76 10.38 12.39
C ALA A 98 2.08 9.74 13.76
N ARG A 99 2.12 8.41 13.80
CA ARG A 99 2.38 7.64 15.03
C ARG A 99 3.79 7.05 15.08
N GLN A 100 4.37 6.97 16.28
CA GLN A 100 5.75 6.58 16.55
C GLN A 100 6.20 5.30 15.85
N TYR A 101 5.41 4.23 15.94
CA TYR A 101 5.78 2.92 15.40
C TYR A 101 5.33 2.70 13.95
N TRP A 102 4.56 3.63 13.38
CA TRP A 102 4.05 3.53 12.02
C TRP A 102 4.77 4.44 11.03
N LEU A 103 5.34 5.57 11.49
CA LEU A 103 5.95 6.57 10.60
C LEU A 103 7.06 5.99 9.72
N GLU A 104 7.98 5.17 10.27
CA GLU A 104 9.04 4.56 9.45
C GLU A 104 8.48 3.53 8.44
N GLY A 105 7.32 2.93 8.71
CA GLY A 105 6.58 2.12 7.75
C GLY A 105 6.01 2.97 6.61
N MET A 106 5.41 4.11 6.92
CA MET A 106 4.96 5.07 5.90
C MET A 106 6.12 5.53 5.02
N LEU A 107 7.30 5.82 5.60
CA LEU A 107 8.47 6.22 4.81
C LEU A 107 9.00 5.10 3.90
N ARG A 108 8.90 3.84 4.33
CA ARG A 108 9.19 2.68 3.45
C ARG A 108 8.18 2.55 2.30
N HIS A 109 6.91 2.88 2.54
CA HIS A 109 5.87 2.93 1.51
C HIS A 109 6.19 4.03 0.48
N GLU A 110 6.29 5.28 0.93
CA GLU A 110 6.40 6.43 0.03
C GLU A 110 7.81 6.60 -0.56
N ILE A 111 8.84 6.56 0.28
CA ILE A 111 10.24 6.77 -0.16
C ILE A 111 10.85 5.43 -0.59
N GLY A 112 10.82 4.46 0.33
CA GLY A 112 11.45 3.15 0.12
C GLY A 112 10.87 2.37 -1.07
N THR A 113 9.64 2.63 -1.48
CA THR A 113 8.99 1.94 -2.60
C THR A 113 8.73 2.90 -3.74
N HIS A 114 7.75 3.81 -3.61
CA HIS A 114 7.30 4.62 -4.74
C HIS A 114 8.38 5.54 -5.31
N TYR A 115 9.11 6.25 -4.43
CA TYR A 115 10.15 7.16 -4.86
C TYR A 115 11.34 6.42 -5.49
N LEU A 116 11.95 5.48 -4.76
CA LEU A 116 13.15 4.79 -5.24
C LEU A 116 12.87 3.95 -6.49
N ARG A 117 11.73 3.25 -6.57
CA ARG A 117 11.31 2.56 -7.81
C ARG A 117 10.99 3.53 -8.93
N GLY A 118 10.48 4.73 -8.62
CA GLY A 118 10.32 5.81 -9.59
C GLY A 118 11.66 6.29 -10.17
N VAL A 119 12.67 6.48 -9.32
CA VAL A 119 14.04 6.85 -9.74
C VAL A 119 14.64 5.77 -10.63
N ASN A 120 14.50 4.50 -10.25
CA ASN A 120 14.98 3.38 -11.08
C ASN A 120 14.21 3.31 -12.41
N ASN A 121 12.89 3.47 -12.37
CA ASN A 121 12.03 3.44 -13.55
C ASN A 121 12.42 4.50 -14.58
N ALA A 122 12.76 5.71 -14.14
CA ALA A 122 13.12 6.82 -15.02
C ALA A 122 14.35 6.55 -15.91
N ARG A 123 15.16 5.55 -15.56
CA ARG A 123 16.33 5.13 -16.33
C ARG A 123 16.03 4.01 -17.32
N GLN A 124 14.87 3.38 -17.23
CA GLN A 124 14.57 2.18 -18.01
C GLN A 124 14.08 2.50 -19.43
N PRO A 125 14.30 1.60 -20.40
CA PRO A 125 13.75 1.76 -21.75
C PRO A 125 12.22 1.89 -21.77
N TRP A 126 11.53 1.33 -20.78
CA TRP A 126 10.07 1.36 -20.62
C TRP A 126 9.56 2.47 -19.67
N HIS A 127 10.36 3.49 -19.40
CA HIS A 127 9.92 4.60 -18.53
C HIS A 127 8.73 5.40 -19.11
N SER A 128 8.60 5.45 -20.45
CA SER A 128 7.52 6.13 -21.18
C SER A 128 6.43 5.17 -21.63
N THR A 129 5.25 5.70 -22.00
CA THR A 129 4.13 4.93 -22.52
C THR A 129 4.49 4.11 -23.76
N GLU A 130 5.25 4.70 -24.68
CA GLU A 130 5.72 4.06 -25.92
C GLU A 130 6.66 2.90 -25.60
N GLY A 131 7.58 3.11 -24.66
CA GLY A 131 8.46 2.04 -24.17
C GLY A 131 7.66 0.90 -23.54
N ARG A 132 6.69 1.20 -22.66
CA ARG A 132 5.83 0.16 -22.07
C ARG A 132 5.10 -0.66 -23.13
N LEU A 133 4.62 -0.02 -24.20
CA LEU A 133 3.96 -0.69 -25.31
C LEU A 133 4.93 -1.55 -26.13
N GLN A 134 6.12 -1.04 -26.43
CA GLN A 134 7.17 -1.75 -27.17
C GLN A 134 7.58 -3.06 -26.48
N TYR A 135 7.67 -3.06 -25.16
CA TYR A 135 8.02 -4.25 -24.37
C TYR A 135 6.80 -5.08 -23.96
N GLY A 136 5.58 -4.68 -24.34
CA GLY A 136 4.35 -5.41 -24.02
C GLY A 136 4.05 -5.50 -22.53
N LEU A 137 4.38 -4.46 -21.76
CA LEU A 137 4.33 -4.52 -20.29
C LEU A 137 2.92 -4.61 -19.74
N ARG A 138 2.77 -5.41 -18.69
CA ARG A 138 1.58 -5.40 -17.86
C ARG A 138 1.49 -4.10 -17.05
N PRO A 139 0.29 -3.74 -16.56
CA PRO A 139 0.17 -2.64 -15.61
C PRO A 139 1.06 -2.88 -14.38
N ALA A 140 1.73 -1.82 -13.89
CA ALA A 140 2.54 -1.91 -12.67
C ALA A 140 1.71 -2.24 -11.43
N ASN A 141 0.42 -1.88 -11.44
CA ASN A 141 -0.53 -2.27 -10.42
C ASN A 141 -1.16 -3.62 -10.78
N PRO A 142 -1.30 -4.54 -9.81
CA PRO A 142 -1.28 -4.28 -8.37
C PRO A 142 0.10 -4.40 -7.68
N THR A 143 1.17 -4.75 -8.40
CA THR A 143 2.52 -4.96 -7.83
C THR A 143 3.05 -3.76 -7.03
N GLU A 144 2.95 -2.54 -7.59
CA GLU A 144 3.50 -1.34 -6.96
C GLU A 144 2.85 -1.06 -5.58
N GLU A 145 1.52 -1.03 -5.52
CA GLU A 145 0.77 -0.79 -4.27
C GLU A 145 0.89 -1.95 -3.29
N GLY A 146 0.99 -3.19 -3.80
CA GLY A 146 1.24 -4.38 -2.99
C GLY A 146 2.59 -4.31 -2.26
N LEU A 147 3.67 -3.99 -2.99
CA LEU A 147 5.01 -3.83 -2.41
C LEU A 147 4.99 -2.71 -1.36
N ALA A 148 4.43 -1.56 -1.70
CA ALA A 148 4.39 -0.41 -0.79
C ALA A 148 3.60 -0.75 0.48
N SER A 149 2.49 -1.49 0.36
CA SER A 149 1.68 -1.91 1.50
C SER A 149 2.39 -2.92 2.40
N LEU A 150 3.06 -3.94 1.83
CA LEU A 150 3.92 -4.87 2.60
C LEU A 150 5.06 -4.12 3.30
N HIS A 151 5.72 -3.23 2.57
CA HIS A 151 6.79 -2.39 3.10
C HIS A 151 6.30 -1.42 4.17
N SER A 152 5.01 -1.14 4.30
CA SER A 152 4.49 -0.30 5.39
C SER A 152 4.41 -1.04 6.74
N VAL A 153 4.26 -2.37 6.71
CA VAL A 153 4.14 -3.22 7.90
C VAL A 153 5.41 -4.02 8.21
N LEU A 154 6.38 -4.07 7.29
CA LEU A 154 7.68 -4.73 7.50
C LEU A 154 8.30 -4.31 8.86
N PHE A 155 8.91 -5.24 9.59
CA PHE A 155 9.52 -5.01 10.91
C PHE A 155 8.60 -4.48 12.02
N ARG A 156 7.29 -4.34 11.81
CA ARG A 156 6.37 -4.12 12.94
C ARG A 156 6.38 -5.40 13.79
N LYS A 157 6.34 -5.26 15.11
CA LYS A 157 6.20 -6.41 16.02
C LYS A 157 4.97 -7.25 15.68
N GLN A 158 3.90 -6.58 15.25
CA GLN A 158 2.62 -7.18 14.86
C GLN A 158 2.22 -6.64 13.48
N PRO A 159 2.68 -7.27 12.38
CA PRO A 159 2.53 -6.73 11.03
C PRO A 159 1.16 -7.09 10.41
N PHE A 160 0.08 -6.76 11.12
CA PHE A 160 -1.28 -6.95 10.60
C PHE A 160 -1.55 -6.03 9.40
N LEU A 161 -2.23 -6.59 8.40
CA LEU A 161 -2.61 -5.93 7.15
C LEU A 161 -3.99 -5.25 7.25
N TRP A 162 -4.38 -4.84 8.46
CA TRP A 162 -5.70 -4.28 8.79
C TRP A 162 -6.20 -3.26 7.76
N ARG A 163 -5.38 -2.26 7.42
CA ARG A 163 -5.81 -1.18 6.54
C ARG A 163 -6.16 -1.69 5.14
N ALA A 164 -5.35 -2.57 4.56
CA ALA A 164 -5.61 -3.15 3.24
C ALA A 164 -6.86 -4.04 3.27
N ALA A 165 -7.01 -4.85 4.31
CA ALA A 165 -8.17 -5.72 4.51
C ALA A 165 -9.47 -4.92 4.66
N LEU A 166 -9.49 -3.92 5.55
CA LEU A 166 -10.68 -3.11 5.79
C LEU A 166 -11.04 -2.24 4.58
N LEU A 167 -10.07 -1.70 3.83
CA LEU A 167 -10.34 -1.02 2.56
C LEU A 167 -11.02 -1.95 1.56
N TYR A 168 -10.50 -3.19 1.42
CA TYR A 168 -11.06 -4.18 0.50
C TYR A 168 -12.50 -4.56 0.89
N TYR A 169 -12.72 -4.88 2.16
CA TYR A 169 -14.05 -5.17 2.71
C TYR A 169 -15.03 -4.00 2.49
N THR A 170 -14.61 -2.79 2.86
CA THR A 170 -15.45 -1.58 2.75
C THR A 170 -15.91 -1.35 1.31
N ILE A 171 -15.00 -1.45 0.34
CA ILE A 171 -15.34 -1.28 -1.07
C ILE A 171 -16.30 -2.36 -1.54
N HIS A 172 -16.05 -3.61 -1.17
CA HIS A 172 -16.92 -4.72 -1.53
C HIS A 172 -18.35 -4.51 -1.00
N GLN A 173 -18.50 -4.04 0.24
CA GLN A 173 -19.80 -3.70 0.83
C GLN A 173 -20.43 -2.45 0.20
N ALA A 174 -19.63 -1.43 -0.14
CA ALA A 174 -20.12 -0.19 -0.74
C ALA A 174 -20.87 -0.44 -2.06
N ALA A 175 -20.45 -1.45 -2.84
CA ALA A 175 -21.12 -1.84 -4.08
C ALA A 175 -22.59 -2.26 -3.89
N ARG A 176 -22.98 -2.65 -2.66
CA ARG A 176 -24.33 -3.13 -2.32
C ARG A 176 -25.05 -2.31 -1.24
N MET A 177 -24.43 -1.25 -0.72
CA MET A 177 -24.96 -0.45 0.39
C MET A 177 -24.95 1.04 0.07
N SER A 178 -25.91 1.79 0.59
CA SER A 178 -25.81 3.26 0.70
C SER A 178 -24.65 3.67 1.60
N PHE A 179 -24.24 4.94 1.56
CA PHE A 179 -23.23 5.48 2.47
C PHE A 179 -23.64 5.31 3.94
N ARG A 180 -24.90 5.59 4.27
CA ARG A 180 -25.40 5.45 5.65
C ARG A 180 -25.34 4.00 6.14
N GLN A 181 -25.78 3.06 5.31
CA GLN A 181 -25.70 1.63 5.64
C GLN A 181 -24.25 1.18 5.80
N LEU A 182 -23.36 1.60 4.90
CA LEU A 182 -21.93 1.27 4.98
C LEU A 182 -21.30 1.83 6.26
N PHE A 183 -21.60 3.07 6.62
CA PHE A 183 -21.11 3.69 7.85
C PHE A 183 -21.57 2.95 9.12
N GLN A 184 -22.80 2.43 9.10
CA GLN A 184 -23.35 1.59 10.17
C GLN A 184 -22.73 0.19 10.17
N ASP A 185 -22.53 -0.41 9.00
CA ASP A 185 -21.90 -1.73 8.83
C ASP A 185 -20.48 -1.74 9.41
N LEU A 186 -19.69 -0.69 9.16
CA LEU A 186 -18.33 -0.60 9.69
C LEU A 186 -18.25 -0.45 11.21
N ALA A 187 -19.35 -0.12 11.90
CA ALA A 187 -19.39 0.03 13.36
C ALA A 187 -19.05 -1.28 14.10
N GLN A 188 -19.22 -2.42 13.44
CA GLN A 188 -18.86 -3.72 14.01
C GLN A 188 -17.34 -3.94 14.12
N TYR A 189 -16.54 -3.14 13.39
CA TYR A 189 -15.07 -3.26 13.35
C TYR A 189 -14.34 -2.03 13.87
N VAL A 190 -14.90 -0.83 13.64
CA VAL A 190 -14.30 0.46 13.98
C VAL A 190 -15.33 1.28 14.76
N GLN A 191 -14.99 1.67 15.99
CA GLN A 191 -15.89 2.43 16.84
C GLN A 191 -15.83 3.92 16.52
N ASP A 192 -14.63 4.43 16.24
CA ASP A 192 -14.39 5.83 15.90
C ASP A 192 -15.16 6.23 14.62
N GLU A 193 -16.03 7.22 14.76
CA GLU A 193 -16.88 7.73 13.69
C GLU A 193 -16.08 8.44 12.58
N ALA A 194 -15.03 9.16 12.93
CA ALA A 194 -14.18 9.85 11.96
C ALA A 194 -13.42 8.84 11.10
N VAL A 195 -12.90 7.77 11.71
CA VAL A 195 -12.23 6.70 10.97
C VAL A 195 -13.22 5.99 10.04
N ARG A 196 -14.42 5.63 10.52
CA ARG A 196 -15.47 5.05 9.67
C ARG A 196 -15.85 5.94 8.50
N TRP A 197 -15.99 7.24 8.76
CA TRP A 197 -16.29 8.24 7.75
C TRP A 197 -15.23 8.26 6.65
N GLU A 198 -13.94 8.24 7.01
CA GLU A 198 -12.85 8.19 6.03
C GLU A 198 -12.93 6.96 5.11
N TYR A 199 -13.17 5.77 5.67
CA TYR A 199 -13.35 4.55 4.87
C TYR A 199 -14.54 4.67 3.90
N CYS A 200 -15.67 5.17 4.40
CA CYS A 200 -16.88 5.35 3.58
C CYS A 200 -16.65 6.37 2.45
N VAL A 201 -16.03 7.51 2.75
CA VAL A 201 -15.71 8.55 1.75
C VAL A 201 -14.80 7.98 0.67
N ARG A 202 -13.78 7.19 1.03
CA ARG A 202 -12.88 6.58 0.05
C ARG A 202 -13.60 5.58 -0.85
N ALA A 203 -14.50 4.78 -0.30
CA ALA A 203 -15.26 3.78 -1.05
C ALA A 203 -16.40 4.37 -1.90
N LYS A 204 -16.88 5.58 -1.57
CA LYS A 204 -18.00 6.25 -2.27
C LYS A 204 -17.59 7.49 -3.06
N ARG A 205 -16.30 7.87 -3.05
CA ARG A 205 -15.84 9.13 -3.67
C ARG A 205 -16.21 9.21 -5.15
N GLY A 206 -16.70 10.38 -5.56
CA GLY A 206 -17.06 10.67 -6.94
C GLY A 206 -18.49 10.33 -7.34
N GLN A 207 -19.27 9.68 -6.46
CA GLN A 207 -20.69 9.42 -6.72
C GLN A 207 -21.52 10.68 -6.49
N THR A 208 -22.53 10.87 -7.34
CA THR A 208 -23.47 12.01 -7.23
C THR A 208 -24.53 11.77 -6.16
N ASP A 209 -25.06 10.55 -6.07
CA ASP A 209 -26.04 10.15 -5.04
C ASP A 209 -25.52 8.95 -4.25
N THR A 210 -25.07 9.22 -3.02
CA THR A 210 -24.52 8.20 -2.14
C THR A 210 -25.59 7.47 -1.31
N SER A 211 -26.88 7.80 -1.48
CA SER A 211 -27.99 7.00 -0.97
C SER A 211 -28.16 5.69 -1.73
N GLN A 212 -27.59 5.59 -2.94
CA GLN A 212 -27.63 4.39 -3.77
C GLN A 212 -26.39 3.48 -3.56
N PRO A 213 -26.51 2.17 -3.84
CA PRO A 213 -25.36 1.28 -3.98
C PRO A 213 -24.39 1.75 -5.08
N GLY A 214 -23.11 1.39 -4.93
CA GLY A 214 -22.05 1.73 -5.87
C GLY A 214 -20.73 1.96 -5.16
N CYS A 215 -19.59 1.76 -5.82
CA CYS A 215 -18.28 1.90 -5.19
C CYS A 215 -17.28 2.67 -6.05
N PHE A 216 -16.16 3.04 -5.45
CA PHE A 216 -14.94 3.46 -6.11
C PHE A 216 -13.82 2.50 -5.71
N SER A 217 -13.59 1.48 -6.53
CA SER A 217 -12.83 0.27 -6.17
C SER A 217 -11.32 0.39 -6.19
N LYS A 218 -10.78 1.59 -6.48
CA LYS A 218 -9.34 1.83 -6.63
C LYS A 218 -8.50 1.28 -5.47
N ASP A 219 -8.97 1.38 -4.23
CA ASP A 219 -8.18 0.97 -3.06
C ASP A 219 -8.22 -0.56 -2.81
N GLN A 220 -8.96 -1.36 -3.59
CA GLN A 220 -8.82 -2.83 -3.52
C GLN A 220 -7.45 -3.32 -3.99
N VAL A 221 -6.75 -2.50 -4.79
CA VAL A 221 -5.41 -2.76 -5.31
C VAL A 221 -4.39 -3.06 -4.21
N TYR A 222 -4.57 -2.52 -3.00
CA TYR A 222 -3.64 -2.73 -1.88
C TYR A 222 -3.61 -4.20 -1.44
N LEU A 223 -4.77 -4.76 -1.06
CA LEU A 223 -4.84 -6.16 -0.64
C LEU A 223 -4.56 -7.11 -1.81
N ASP A 224 -5.09 -6.80 -2.99
CA ASP A 224 -4.83 -7.56 -4.22
C ASP A 224 -3.32 -7.71 -4.48
N GLY A 225 -2.59 -6.59 -4.45
CA GLY A 225 -1.14 -6.59 -4.64
C GLY A 225 -0.39 -7.34 -3.54
N ILE A 226 -0.78 -7.15 -2.27
CA ILE A 226 -0.20 -7.87 -1.14
C ILE A 226 -0.33 -9.38 -1.36
N VAL A 227 -1.54 -9.87 -1.62
CA VAL A 227 -1.81 -11.31 -1.74
C VAL A 227 -1.06 -11.91 -2.92
N ARG A 228 -0.99 -11.23 -4.07
CA ARG A 228 -0.22 -11.68 -5.23
C ARG A 228 1.28 -11.75 -4.97
N ILE A 229 1.85 -10.73 -4.31
CA ILE A 229 3.29 -10.73 -3.99
C ILE A 229 3.59 -11.81 -2.96
N LEU A 230 2.77 -11.95 -1.93
CA LEU A 230 2.97 -12.97 -0.91
C LEU A 230 2.86 -14.37 -1.51
N ARG A 231 1.88 -14.64 -2.38
CA ARG A 231 1.76 -15.90 -3.10
C ARG A 231 3.04 -16.27 -3.86
N HIS A 232 3.70 -15.31 -4.49
CA HIS A 232 4.89 -15.53 -5.32
C HIS A 232 6.20 -15.14 -4.59
N ARG A 233 6.17 -14.88 -3.28
CA ARG A 233 7.32 -14.34 -2.52
C ARG A 233 8.57 -15.21 -2.55
N GLN A 234 8.42 -16.50 -2.82
CA GLN A 234 9.53 -17.45 -2.90
C GLN A 234 10.21 -17.42 -4.28
N THR A 235 9.50 -17.01 -5.32
CA THR A 235 9.99 -17.00 -6.72
C THR A 235 10.39 -15.61 -7.19
N ILE A 236 9.81 -14.54 -6.63
CA ILE A 236 10.15 -13.15 -7.00
C ILE A 236 11.60 -12.81 -6.65
N ASP A 237 12.37 -12.35 -7.65
CA ASP A 237 13.65 -11.67 -7.46
C ASP A 237 13.40 -10.20 -7.05
N PHE A 238 13.23 -9.97 -5.73
CA PHE A 238 12.94 -8.64 -5.18
C PHE A 238 14.02 -7.58 -5.50
N PRO A 239 15.33 -7.86 -5.43
CA PRO A 239 16.37 -6.93 -5.89
C PRO A 239 16.20 -6.52 -7.35
N LEU A 240 15.97 -7.49 -8.24
CA LEU A 240 15.80 -7.22 -9.66
C LEU A 240 14.50 -6.46 -9.91
N LEU A 241 13.37 -6.90 -9.36
CA LEU A 241 12.08 -6.19 -9.42
C LEU A 241 12.23 -4.73 -8.95
N THR A 242 12.98 -4.49 -7.89
CA THR A 242 13.28 -3.13 -7.38
C THR A 242 14.09 -2.32 -8.38
N SER A 243 15.10 -2.93 -8.98
CA SER A 243 16.02 -2.30 -9.94
C SER A 243 15.36 -1.97 -11.28
N LEU A 244 14.41 -2.80 -11.72
CA LEU A 244 13.63 -2.60 -12.96
C LEU A 244 12.57 -1.49 -12.84
N GLY A 245 12.37 -0.90 -11.66
CA GLY A 245 11.45 0.20 -11.45
C GLY A 245 9.98 -0.23 -11.43
N LYS A 246 9.07 0.58 -12.00
CA LYS A 246 7.62 0.45 -11.84
C LYS A 246 7.01 -0.52 -12.86
N VAL A 247 7.31 -1.80 -12.69
CA VAL A 247 6.83 -2.92 -13.53
C VAL A 247 6.09 -3.97 -12.70
N SER A 248 5.32 -4.85 -13.35
CA SER A 248 4.71 -6.00 -12.69
C SER A 248 5.79 -7.00 -12.28
N TYR A 249 5.59 -7.74 -11.18
CA TYR A 249 6.49 -8.84 -10.81
C TYR A 249 6.52 -9.94 -11.88
N GLU A 250 5.47 -10.05 -12.67
CA GLU A 250 5.31 -11.04 -13.74
C GLU A 250 6.16 -10.72 -14.98
N ASP A 251 6.58 -9.46 -15.16
CA ASP A 251 7.38 -9.04 -16.31
C ASP A 251 8.90 -9.12 -16.02
N VAL A 252 9.30 -9.49 -14.79
CA VAL A 252 10.70 -9.41 -14.33
C VAL A 252 11.64 -10.24 -15.20
N ASP A 253 11.28 -11.49 -15.48
CA ASP A 253 12.13 -12.41 -16.24
C ASP A 253 12.31 -11.97 -17.70
N GLN A 254 11.23 -11.46 -18.32
CA GLN A 254 11.26 -10.93 -19.68
C GLN A 254 12.13 -9.66 -19.77
N LEU A 255 12.13 -8.82 -18.73
CA LEU A 255 12.82 -7.53 -18.75
C LEU A 255 14.28 -7.61 -18.32
N LYS A 256 14.67 -8.67 -17.61
CA LYS A 256 16.04 -8.91 -17.14
C LYS A 256 17.13 -8.64 -18.19
N PRO A 257 17.05 -9.11 -19.46
CA PRO A 257 18.09 -8.86 -20.47
C PRO A 257 18.12 -7.42 -21.01
N HIS A 258 17.08 -6.61 -20.75
CA HIS A 258 16.93 -5.26 -21.30
C HIS A 258 17.09 -4.17 -20.24
N GLY A 259 17.08 -4.53 -18.96
CA GLY A 259 17.13 -3.60 -17.84
C GLY A 259 18.47 -2.91 -17.70
N ILE A 260 18.42 -1.60 -17.46
CA ILE A 260 19.59 -0.81 -17.05
C ILE A 260 19.74 -1.00 -15.53
N LEU A 261 20.69 -1.85 -15.14
CA LEU A 261 20.89 -2.26 -13.74
C LEU A 261 22.04 -1.50 -13.04
N ASP A 262 22.84 -0.75 -13.80
CA ASP A 262 23.93 0.04 -13.25
C ASP A 262 23.41 1.19 -12.38
N ASN A 263 23.99 1.33 -11.19
CA ASN A 263 23.69 2.38 -10.23
C ASN A 263 22.19 2.45 -9.82
N THR A 264 21.45 1.34 -9.88
CA THR A 264 20.08 1.28 -9.35
C THR A 264 20.08 1.42 -7.84
N ARG A 265 19.00 1.98 -7.32
CA ARG A 265 18.83 2.23 -5.88
C ARG A 265 17.99 1.12 -5.27
N VAL A 266 18.60 0.33 -4.40
CA VAL A 266 17.91 -0.68 -3.58
C VAL A 266 17.75 -0.14 -2.16
N PRO A 267 16.52 -0.14 -1.61
CA PRO A 267 16.26 0.40 -0.27
C PRO A 267 17.07 -0.30 0.81
N HIS A 268 17.48 0.44 1.84
CA HIS A 268 18.34 -0.11 2.90
C HIS A 268 17.77 -1.36 3.57
N PHE A 269 16.45 -1.49 3.68
CA PHE A 269 15.78 -2.63 4.30
C PHE A 269 15.74 -3.91 3.45
N MET A 270 16.09 -3.82 2.16
CA MET A 270 16.23 -4.98 1.26
C MET A 270 17.69 -5.42 1.08
N LYS A 271 18.66 -4.78 1.74
CA LYS A 271 20.07 -5.18 1.67
C LYS A 271 20.33 -6.54 2.33
N ASP A 272 19.59 -6.86 3.38
CA ASP A 272 19.57 -8.19 4.00
C ASP A 272 18.35 -8.97 3.51
N LEU A 273 18.53 -9.74 2.44
CA LEU A 273 17.45 -10.49 1.81
C LEU A 273 16.94 -11.65 2.67
N GLY A 274 17.80 -12.24 3.51
CA GLY A 274 17.40 -13.30 4.44
C GLY A 274 16.41 -12.74 5.46
N ARG A 275 16.75 -11.61 6.07
CA ARG A 275 15.85 -10.90 6.98
C ARG A 275 14.60 -10.40 6.28
N TYR A 276 14.71 -9.85 5.07
CA TYR A 276 13.56 -9.38 4.29
C TYR A 276 12.55 -10.51 4.05
N ARG A 277 13.01 -11.67 3.57
CA ARG A 277 12.17 -12.86 3.35
C ARG A 277 11.55 -13.36 4.65
N GLN A 278 12.30 -13.40 5.75
CA GLN A 278 11.75 -13.77 7.06
C GLN A 278 10.60 -12.83 7.49
N GLN A 279 10.68 -11.53 7.18
CA GLN A 279 9.59 -10.61 7.47
C GLN A 279 8.34 -10.88 6.61
N LEU A 280 8.49 -11.32 5.36
CA LEU A 280 7.35 -11.69 4.53
C LEU A 280 6.64 -12.94 5.08
N GLU A 281 7.39 -13.94 5.56
CA GLU A 281 6.81 -15.11 6.25
C GLU A 281 6.13 -14.72 7.57
N HIS A 282 6.70 -13.76 8.31
CA HIS A 282 6.09 -13.22 9.52
C HIS A 282 4.76 -12.50 9.22
N ILE A 283 4.69 -11.77 8.10
CA ILE A 283 3.44 -11.14 7.62
C ILE A 283 2.41 -12.23 7.27
N MET A 284 2.78 -13.24 6.49
CA MET A 284 1.90 -14.38 6.16
C MET A 284 1.29 -15.01 7.41
N THR A 285 2.15 -15.39 8.35
CA THR A 285 1.76 -16.09 9.59
C THR A 285 0.87 -15.21 10.47
N THR A 286 1.25 -13.94 10.68
CA THR A 286 0.48 -13.00 11.52
C THR A 286 -0.94 -12.79 10.98
N ASN A 287 -1.09 -12.78 9.66
CA ASN A 287 -2.35 -12.50 8.98
C ASN A 287 -3.14 -13.75 8.61
N ARG A 288 -2.71 -14.93 9.09
CA ARG A 288 -3.37 -16.24 8.86
C ARG A 288 -3.61 -16.53 7.37
N LEU A 289 -2.69 -16.10 6.51
CA LEU A 289 -2.74 -16.38 5.08
C LEU A 289 -2.16 -17.77 4.83
N ASP A 290 -2.90 -18.63 4.14
CA ASP A 290 -2.53 -20.00 3.85
C ASP A 290 -1.98 -20.17 2.42
N GLU A 291 -0.82 -20.81 2.29
CA GLU A 291 -0.16 -21.00 0.99
C GLU A 291 -1.03 -21.79 0.01
N ALA A 292 -1.70 -22.85 0.47
CA ALA A 292 -2.51 -23.68 -0.40
C ALA A 292 -3.79 -22.96 -0.85
N GLU A 293 -4.40 -22.16 0.02
CA GLU A 293 -5.51 -21.28 -0.34
C GLU A 293 -5.08 -20.23 -1.36
N LEU A 294 -3.96 -19.54 -1.14
CA LEU A 294 -3.45 -18.58 -2.12
C LEU A 294 -3.13 -19.25 -3.46
N GLY A 295 -2.60 -20.48 -3.44
CA GLY A 295 -2.38 -21.31 -4.62
C GLY A 295 -3.63 -21.62 -5.43
N ARG A 296 -4.77 -21.83 -4.76
CA ARG A 296 -6.07 -22.02 -5.43
C ARG A 296 -6.64 -20.73 -6.01
N LEU A 297 -6.45 -19.60 -5.32
CA LEU A 297 -6.97 -18.30 -5.74
C LEU A 297 -6.15 -17.64 -6.85
N LEU A 298 -4.85 -17.94 -6.88
CA LEU A 298 -3.85 -17.40 -7.79
C LEU A 298 -2.98 -18.56 -8.30
N PRO A 299 -3.49 -19.34 -9.28
CA PRO A 299 -2.68 -20.34 -9.98
C PRO A 299 -1.56 -19.65 -10.78
N ASP A 300 -0.49 -20.41 -11.03
CA ASP A 300 0.67 -19.97 -11.82
C ASP A 300 0.31 -19.70 -13.30
#